data_AF-A0A7Z9PYJ5-F1
#
_entry.id   AF-A0A7Z9PYJ5-F1
#
_cell.length_a   1.000
_cell.length_b   1.000
_cell.length_c   1.000
_cell.angle_alpha   90.00
_cell.angle_beta   90.00
_cell.angle_gamma   90.00
#
_symmetry.space_group_name_H-M   'P 1'
#
loop_
_entity.id
_entity.type
_entity.pdbx_description
1 polymer ?
#
loop_
_entity_poly.entity_id
_entity_poly.type
_entity_poly.pdbx_seq_one_letter_code
_entity_poly.pdbx_strand_id
1 'polypeptide(L)'
;MFKPLFCLRMRERRLELSLTQKQASELIGMSQTRWSNLECGHRRPTNNEKKKLSALLGLGDCFVPPYSITRTLLSNGARLVECRKPYFSNQDRTTHTRYNACRRRVPILTAQLTSMVYSREDSDACRAISHRISCESWLEALYLLFLQASGAKSALIAPETLGRLHQPIVDDTGRRLTGLNPRPCFVLDGSFHFFQVSFYLSRVMRVDILRWDGSWSVIELDGRGHDPASDLERERELGLPVTRFRAQDVISLCQDLTRSRRAS
;
A
#
# COMPACT_ATOMS: atom_id res chain seq x y z
N MET A 1 -17.71 36.69 9.94
CA MET A 1 -16.41 36.04 9.65
C MET A 1 -16.24 34.89 10.63
N PHE A 2 -15.80 33.71 10.21
CA PHE A 2 -15.97 32.47 11.01
C PHE A 2 -15.23 32.54 12.36
N LYS A 3 -15.95 32.36 13.47
CA LYS A 3 -15.35 32.17 14.79
C LYS A 3 -14.46 30.91 14.75
N PRO A 4 -13.31 30.89 15.44
CA PRO A 4 -12.42 29.75 15.42
C PRO A 4 -13.12 28.51 15.96
N LEU A 5 -12.89 27.36 15.31
CA LEU A 5 -13.50 26.10 15.71
C LEU A 5 -12.92 25.65 17.05
N PHE A 6 -13.79 25.40 18.01
CA PHE A 6 -13.42 25.13 19.41
C PHE A 6 -12.32 24.08 19.57
N CYS A 7 -12.43 22.94 18.89
CA CYS A 7 -11.49 21.83 19.04
C CYS A 7 -10.08 22.16 18.48
N LEU A 8 -10.03 22.90 17.36
CA LEU A 8 -8.78 23.35 16.76
C LEU A 8 -8.13 24.45 17.58
N ARG A 9 -8.92 25.42 18.04
CA ARG A 9 -8.45 26.50 18.90
C ARG A 9 -7.94 25.98 20.24
N MET A 10 -8.59 24.96 20.79
CA MET A 10 -8.14 24.27 22.00
C MET A 10 -6.77 23.62 21.80
N ARG A 11 -6.58 22.91 20.69
CA ARG A 11 -5.29 22.28 20.34
C ARG A 11 -4.19 23.32 20.14
N GLU A 12 -4.48 24.36 19.38
CA GLU A 12 -3.57 25.46 19.07
C GLU A 12 -3.10 26.14 20.36
N ARG A 13 -4.02 26.62 21.20
CA ARG A 13 -3.69 27.29 22.46
C ARG A 13 -2.93 26.39 23.43
N ARG A 14 -3.24 25.09 23.48
CA ARG A 14 -2.48 24.13 24.28
C ARG A 14 -1.03 24.04 23.81
N LEU A 15 -0.81 23.96 22.50
CA LEU A 15 0.54 23.88 21.92
C LEU A 15 1.32 25.18 22.10
N GLU A 16 0.67 26.33 22.00
CA GLU A 16 1.30 27.63 22.28
C GLU A 16 1.75 27.77 23.74
N LEU A 17 1.04 27.11 24.66
CA LEU A 17 1.44 27.01 26.07
C LEU A 17 2.45 25.87 26.31
N SER A 18 2.94 25.20 25.25
CA SER A 18 3.86 24.06 25.31
C SER A 18 3.39 22.90 26.19
N LEU A 19 2.07 22.75 26.33
CA LEU A 19 1.49 21.69 27.16
C LEU A 19 1.23 20.43 26.33
N THR A 20 1.55 19.27 26.88
CA THR A 20 1.03 18.00 26.36
C THR A 20 -0.45 17.85 26.68
N GLN A 21 -1.17 17.00 25.94
CA GLN A 21 -2.58 16.70 26.24
C GLN A 21 -2.77 16.15 27.66
N LYS A 22 -1.80 15.35 28.14
CA LYS A 22 -1.80 14.79 29.49
C LYS A 22 -1.73 15.89 30.55
N GLN A 23 -0.70 16.73 30.47
CA GLN A 23 -0.50 17.85 31.41
C GLN A 23 -1.70 18.79 31.42
N ALA A 24 -2.20 19.17 30.24
CA ALA A 24 -3.34 20.08 30.14
C ALA A 24 -4.63 19.49 30.75
N SER A 25 -4.83 18.18 30.63
CA SER A 25 -5.98 17.48 31.21
C SER A 25 -5.93 17.40 32.75
N GLU A 26 -4.74 17.13 33.31
CA GLU A 26 -4.51 17.06 34.76
C GLU A 26 -4.79 18.41 35.43
N LEU A 27 -4.36 19.52 34.80
CA LEU A 27 -4.55 20.88 35.31
C LEU A 27 -6.01 21.29 35.57
N ILE A 28 -6.97 20.69 34.85
CA ILE A 28 -8.40 21.01 35.02
C ILE A 28 -9.22 19.86 35.62
N GLY A 29 -8.54 18.79 36.04
CA GLY A 29 -9.16 17.59 36.59
C GLY A 29 -10.04 16.86 35.56
N MET A 30 -9.55 16.76 34.32
CA MET A 30 -10.20 16.04 33.22
C MET A 30 -9.32 14.85 32.80
N SER A 31 -9.92 13.75 32.34
CA SER A 31 -9.12 12.65 31.79
C SER A 31 -8.48 13.03 30.45
N GLN A 32 -7.27 12.52 30.19
CA GLN A 32 -6.56 12.75 28.93
C GLN A 32 -7.36 12.27 27.70
N THR A 33 -8.08 11.15 27.82
CA THR A 33 -8.96 10.64 26.75
C THR A 33 -10.12 11.58 26.47
N ARG A 34 -10.70 12.20 27.51
CA ARG A 34 -11.74 13.21 27.33
C ARG A 34 -11.18 14.44 26.63
N TRP A 35 -9.98 14.89 27.01
CA TRP A 35 -9.28 15.99 26.34
C TRP A 35 -9.04 15.73 24.85
N SER A 36 -8.46 14.57 24.52
CA SER A 36 -8.21 14.15 23.13
C SER A 36 -9.51 14.12 22.31
N ASN A 37 -10.58 13.55 22.86
CA ASN A 37 -11.89 13.52 22.20
C ASN A 37 -12.47 14.92 21.95
N LEU A 38 -12.15 15.91 22.79
CA LEU A 38 -12.55 17.30 22.58
C LEU A 38 -11.70 17.95 21.49
N GLU A 39 -10.37 17.76 21.47
CA GLU A 39 -9.48 18.29 20.41
C GLU A 39 -9.73 17.68 19.03
N CYS A 40 -10.11 16.40 18.98
CA CYS A 40 -10.49 15.72 17.75
C CYS A 40 -11.94 16.00 17.33
N GLY A 41 -12.70 16.75 18.14
CA GLY A 41 -14.11 17.07 17.87
C GLY A 41 -15.07 15.89 18.02
N HIS A 42 -14.61 14.72 18.48
CA HIS A 42 -15.46 13.54 18.70
C HIS A 42 -16.53 13.77 19.77
N ARG A 43 -16.30 14.68 20.71
CA ARG A 43 -17.25 15.06 21.76
C ARG A 43 -17.35 16.57 21.91
N ARG A 44 -18.47 17.01 22.50
CA ARG A 44 -18.68 18.42 22.86
C ARG A 44 -18.32 18.67 24.33
N PRO A 45 -17.77 19.84 24.66
CA PRO A 45 -17.57 20.23 26.04
C PRO A 45 -18.91 20.61 26.70
N THR A 46 -19.09 20.19 27.95
CA THR A 46 -20.16 20.68 28.83
C THR A 46 -19.91 22.15 29.20
N ASN A 47 -20.92 22.83 29.75
CA ASN A 47 -20.75 24.22 30.15
C ASN A 47 -19.70 24.40 31.25
N ASN A 48 -19.58 23.43 32.18
CA ASN A 48 -18.55 23.46 33.20
C ASN A 48 -17.14 23.27 32.60
N GLU A 49 -17.00 22.31 31.67
CA GLU A 49 -15.74 22.09 30.95
C GLU A 49 -15.35 23.32 30.11
N LYS A 50 -16.30 23.97 29.44
CA LYS A 50 -16.05 25.22 28.69
C LYS A 50 -15.49 26.32 29.59
N LYS A 51 -16.05 26.49 30.79
CA LYS A 51 -15.56 27.48 31.76
C LYS A 51 -14.12 27.17 32.17
N LYS A 52 -13.84 25.92 32.57
CA LYS A 52 -12.50 25.46 32.95
C LYS A 52 -11.49 25.61 31.82
N LEU A 53 -11.84 25.18 30.61
CA LEU A 53 -10.98 25.25 29.42
C LEU A 53 -10.73 26.68 28.97
N SER A 54 -11.74 27.54 29.04
CA SER A 54 -11.57 28.97 28.73
C SER A 54 -10.66 29.65 29.75
N ALA A 55 -10.78 29.32 31.04
CA ALA A 55 -9.91 29.84 32.08
C ALA A 55 -8.45 29.37 31.92
N LEU A 56 -8.22 28.12 31.54
CA LEU A 56 -6.88 27.58 31.33
C LEU A 56 -6.21 28.10 30.04
N LEU A 57 -6.93 28.07 28.91
CA LEU A 57 -6.34 28.26 27.58
C LEU A 57 -6.61 29.63 26.96
N GLY A 58 -7.51 30.43 27.54
CA GLY A 58 -7.91 31.73 26.99
C GLY A 58 -8.59 31.59 25.63
N LEU A 59 -9.56 30.68 25.50
CA LEU A 59 -10.11 30.29 24.19
C LEU A 59 -10.90 31.39 23.47
N GLY A 60 -11.40 32.40 24.21
CA GLY A 60 -12.24 33.45 23.64
C GLY A 60 -13.54 32.91 23.04
N ASP A 61 -14.15 33.67 22.13
CA ASP A 61 -15.41 33.30 21.50
C ASP A 61 -15.18 32.27 20.37
N CYS A 62 -15.43 30.99 20.69
CA CYS A 62 -15.23 29.87 19.77
C CYS A 62 -16.56 29.30 19.26
N PHE A 63 -16.56 28.84 18.01
CA PHE A 63 -17.68 28.05 17.48
C PHE A 63 -17.60 26.60 17.95
N VAL A 64 -18.64 26.12 18.65
CA VAL A 64 -18.77 24.72 19.06
C VAL A 64 -19.86 24.06 18.21
N PRO A 65 -19.51 23.22 17.22
CA PRO A 65 -20.47 22.69 16.26
C PRO A 65 -21.56 21.87 16.97
N PRO A 66 -22.79 21.82 16.43
CA PRO A 66 -23.86 20.96 16.94
C PRO A 66 -23.43 19.48 16.94
N TYR A 67 -23.82 18.74 17.98
CA TYR A 67 -23.39 17.33 18.16
C TYR A 67 -23.84 16.44 17.00
N SER A 68 -25.07 16.65 16.51
CA SER A 68 -25.63 15.92 15.37
C SER A 68 -24.77 16.08 14.12
N ILE A 69 -24.26 17.28 13.86
CA ILE A 69 -23.45 17.56 12.67
C ILE A 69 -22.07 16.88 12.76
N THR A 70 -21.35 17.01 13.88
CA THR A 70 -20.03 16.38 14.02
C THR A 70 -20.11 14.85 14.08
N ARG A 71 -21.14 14.31 14.75
CA ARG A 71 -21.41 12.86 14.77
C ARG A 71 -21.75 12.34 13.37
N THR A 72 -22.58 13.05 12.60
CA THR A 72 -22.87 12.68 11.21
C THR A 72 -21.61 12.70 10.34
N LEU A 73 -20.77 13.73 10.45
CA LEU A 73 -19.51 13.83 9.70
C LEU A 73 -18.51 12.70 10.04
N LEU A 74 -18.39 12.33 11.33
CA LEU A 74 -17.53 11.24 11.77
C LEU A 74 -18.10 9.86 11.42
N SER A 75 -19.42 9.67 11.50
CA SER A 75 -20.07 8.40 11.11
C SER A 75 -20.06 8.19 9.59
N ASN A 76 -20.08 9.28 8.80
CA ASN A 76 -19.76 9.23 7.38
C ASN A 76 -18.32 8.75 7.18
N GLY A 77 -17.35 9.22 7.98
CA GLY A 77 -15.96 8.75 7.97
C GLY A 77 -15.77 7.26 8.32
N ALA A 78 -16.53 6.75 9.29
CA ALA A 78 -16.45 5.34 9.73
C ALA A 78 -17.18 4.36 8.78
N ARG A 79 -18.24 4.79 8.09
CA ARG A 79 -18.89 4.04 6.99
C ARG A 79 -18.06 4.01 5.69
N LEU A 80 -16.92 4.71 5.66
CA LEU A 80 -15.94 4.71 4.57
C LEU A 80 -14.74 3.79 4.85
N VAL A 81 -14.72 3.04 5.97
CA VAL A 81 -13.72 1.98 6.24
C VAL A 81 -14.39 0.61 6.12
N GLU A 82 -14.90 0.35 4.92
CA GLU A 82 -15.07 -0.98 4.33
C GLU A 82 -13.71 -1.42 3.74
N CYS A 83 -13.60 -2.63 3.18
CA CYS A 83 -12.46 -3.09 2.35
C CYS A 83 -11.59 -1.91 1.92
N ARG A 84 -10.39 -1.76 2.54
CA ARG A 84 -9.54 -0.58 2.28
C ARG A 84 -9.47 -0.45 0.76
N LYS A 85 -9.79 0.71 0.20
CA LYS A 85 -9.90 0.86 -1.26
C LYS A 85 -8.71 0.16 -1.93
N PRO A 86 -8.94 -0.71 -2.94
CA PRO A 86 -7.86 -1.41 -3.57
C PRO A 86 -6.79 -0.41 -3.99
N TYR A 87 -5.55 -0.69 -3.62
CA TYR A 87 -4.45 0.14 -4.05
C TYR A 87 -3.90 -0.42 -5.36
N PHE A 88 -3.83 0.43 -6.36
CA PHE A 88 -3.16 0.14 -7.62
C PHE A 88 -1.95 1.05 -7.72
N SER A 89 -0.76 0.47 -7.82
CA SER A 89 0.47 1.25 -8.01
C SER A 89 0.37 2.07 -9.29
N ASN A 90 0.94 3.27 -9.27
CA ASN A 90 1.08 4.12 -10.44
C ASN A 90 1.86 3.37 -11.51
N GLN A 91 1.42 3.55 -12.75
CA GLN A 91 2.10 3.01 -13.92
C GLN A 91 2.45 4.19 -14.82
N ASP A 92 3.70 4.31 -15.25
CA ASP A 92 4.10 5.29 -16.26
C ASP A 92 3.51 4.94 -17.64
N ARG A 93 3.28 3.63 -17.86
CA ARG A 93 2.69 3.05 -19.07
C ARG A 93 1.81 1.86 -18.70
N THR A 94 0.85 1.55 -19.56
CA THR A 94 0.00 0.38 -19.36
C THR A 94 0.81 -0.93 -19.39
N THR A 95 0.36 -1.91 -18.61
CA THR A 95 0.87 -3.30 -18.70
C THR A 95 0.79 -3.87 -20.11
N HIS A 96 -0.21 -3.46 -20.91
CA HIS A 96 -0.32 -3.85 -22.31
C HIS A 96 0.85 -3.31 -23.17
N THR A 97 1.31 -2.09 -22.92
CA THR A 97 2.51 -1.54 -23.58
C THR A 97 3.76 -2.36 -23.23
N ARG A 98 3.89 -2.80 -21.97
CA ARG A 98 5.00 -3.66 -21.53
C ARG A 98 4.91 -5.07 -22.11
N TYR A 99 3.71 -5.64 -22.18
CA TYR A 99 3.43 -6.88 -22.88
C TYR A 99 3.81 -6.79 -24.36
N ASN A 100 3.49 -5.70 -25.06
CA ASN A 100 3.89 -5.50 -26.45
C ASN A 100 5.43 -5.36 -26.60
N ALA A 101 6.12 -4.81 -25.60
CA ALA A 101 7.58 -4.83 -25.56
C ALA A 101 8.11 -6.26 -25.35
N CYS A 102 7.50 -7.05 -24.46
CA CYS A 102 7.80 -8.46 -24.26
C CYS A 102 7.62 -9.26 -25.56
N ARG A 103 6.48 -9.09 -26.24
CA ARG A 103 6.19 -9.72 -27.54
C ARG A 103 7.20 -9.37 -28.63
N ARG A 104 7.78 -8.17 -28.63
CA ARG A 104 8.84 -7.80 -29.58
C ARG A 104 10.21 -8.37 -29.20
N ARG A 105 10.50 -8.49 -27.90
CA ARG A 105 11.80 -8.98 -27.39
C ARG A 105 11.92 -10.51 -27.44
N VAL A 106 10.87 -11.23 -27.06
CA VAL A 106 10.82 -12.69 -26.99
C VAL A 106 9.51 -13.22 -27.59
N PRO A 107 9.29 -13.05 -28.91
CA PRO A 107 7.99 -13.28 -29.56
C PRO A 107 7.46 -14.70 -29.42
N ILE A 108 8.30 -15.70 -29.69
CA ILE A 108 7.91 -17.11 -29.67
C ILE A 108 7.46 -17.51 -28.27
N LEU A 109 8.27 -17.18 -27.26
CA LEU A 109 7.99 -17.52 -25.87
C LEU A 109 6.75 -16.80 -25.35
N THR A 110 6.61 -15.51 -25.67
CA THR A 110 5.42 -14.73 -25.30
C THR A 110 4.15 -15.33 -25.88
N ALA A 111 4.18 -15.74 -27.16
CA ALA A 111 3.04 -16.36 -27.83
C ALA A 111 2.65 -17.71 -27.18
N GLN A 112 3.65 -18.54 -26.85
CA GLN A 112 3.43 -19.82 -26.17
C GLN A 112 2.79 -19.64 -24.80
N LEU A 113 3.36 -18.78 -23.95
CA LEU A 113 2.80 -18.47 -22.63
C LEU A 113 1.40 -17.87 -22.73
N THR A 114 1.15 -17.00 -23.71
CA THR A 114 -0.17 -16.40 -23.92
C THR A 114 -1.21 -17.46 -24.30
N SER A 115 -0.85 -18.38 -25.20
CA SER A 115 -1.72 -19.51 -25.55
C SER A 115 -2.01 -20.40 -24.34
N MET A 116 -1.01 -20.66 -23.51
CA MET A 116 -1.17 -21.38 -22.25
C MET A 116 -2.15 -20.67 -21.31
N VAL A 117 -2.07 -19.34 -21.17
CA VAL A 117 -3.01 -18.56 -20.34
C VAL A 117 -4.42 -18.60 -20.93
N TYR A 118 -4.57 -18.48 -22.25
CA TYR A 118 -5.88 -18.54 -22.93
C TYR A 118 -6.55 -19.91 -22.83
N SER A 119 -5.77 -20.99 -22.69
CA SER A 119 -6.31 -22.33 -22.48
C SER A 119 -6.90 -22.57 -21.08
N ARG A 120 -6.73 -21.62 -20.15
CA ARG A 120 -7.22 -21.76 -18.77
C ARG A 120 -8.70 -21.41 -18.68
N GLU A 121 -9.40 -22.10 -17.79
CA GLU A 121 -10.80 -21.79 -17.45
C GLU A 121 -10.96 -20.38 -16.85
N ASP A 122 -10.00 -19.94 -16.03
CA ASP A 122 -9.99 -18.61 -15.39
C ASP A 122 -9.27 -17.52 -16.21
N SER A 123 -9.04 -17.76 -17.50
CA SER A 123 -8.22 -16.89 -18.37
C SER A 123 -8.69 -15.43 -18.38
N ASP A 124 -10.00 -15.17 -18.39
CA ASP A 124 -10.53 -13.81 -18.37
C ASP A 124 -10.25 -13.08 -17.05
N ALA A 125 -10.28 -13.78 -15.92
CA ALA A 125 -9.93 -13.20 -14.63
C ALA A 125 -8.42 -12.86 -14.57
N CYS A 126 -7.57 -13.76 -15.06
CA CYS A 126 -6.12 -13.53 -15.19
C CYS A 126 -5.80 -12.32 -16.07
N ARG A 127 -6.50 -12.16 -17.20
CA ARG A 127 -6.34 -11.00 -18.08
C ARG A 127 -6.81 -9.72 -17.42
N ALA A 128 -7.99 -9.73 -16.80
CA ALA A 128 -8.57 -8.56 -16.14
C ALA A 128 -7.66 -8.03 -15.02
N ILE A 129 -7.10 -8.92 -14.18
CA ILE A 129 -6.21 -8.51 -13.09
C ILE A 129 -4.85 -8.04 -13.61
N SER A 130 -4.34 -8.62 -14.70
CA SER A 130 -3.06 -8.23 -15.30
C SER A 130 -3.05 -6.77 -15.73
N HIS A 131 -4.19 -6.26 -16.23
CA HIS A 131 -4.34 -4.84 -16.57
C HIS A 131 -4.29 -3.90 -15.36
N ARG A 132 -4.38 -4.43 -14.14
CA ARG A 132 -4.34 -3.66 -12.88
C ARG A 132 -2.99 -3.78 -12.15
N ILE A 133 -2.13 -4.72 -12.56
CA ILE A 133 -0.79 -4.90 -12.03
C ILE A 133 0.19 -4.00 -12.78
N SER A 134 0.95 -3.18 -12.07
CA SER A 134 1.99 -2.34 -12.70
C SER A 134 3.17 -3.18 -13.15
N CYS A 135 3.69 -2.86 -14.33
CA CYS A 135 4.98 -3.35 -14.81
C CYS A 135 5.79 -2.17 -15.32
N GLU A 136 7.03 -2.03 -14.87
CA GLU A 136 7.95 -0.97 -15.31
C GLU A 136 8.84 -1.44 -16.48
N SER A 137 8.94 -2.75 -16.66
CA SER A 137 9.73 -3.38 -17.71
C SER A 137 8.98 -4.44 -18.50
N TRP A 138 9.52 -4.80 -19.66
CA TRP A 138 9.06 -5.96 -20.43
C TRP A 138 9.36 -7.28 -19.69
N LEU A 139 10.33 -7.27 -18.77
CA LEU A 139 10.77 -8.44 -18.03
C LEU A 139 9.79 -8.79 -16.92
N GLU A 140 9.28 -7.78 -16.21
CA GLU A 140 8.16 -7.96 -15.27
C GLU A 140 6.90 -8.46 -15.97
N ALA A 141 6.59 -7.94 -17.16
CA ALA A 141 5.47 -8.43 -17.96
C ALA A 141 5.67 -9.90 -18.38
N LEU A 142 6.90 -10.32 -18.68
CA LEU A 142 7.22 -11.73 -18.96
C LEU A 142 7.06 -12.60 -17.71
N TYR A 143 7.55 -12.16 -16.55
CA TYR A 143 7.41 -12.89 -15.29
C TYR A 143 5.94 -13.02 -14.85
N LEU A 144 5.15 -11.97 -15.05
CA LEU A 144 3.71 -11.98 -14.84
C LEU A 144 2.98 -13.00 -15.75
N LEU A 145 3.38 -13.10 -17.02
CA LEU A 145 2.90 -14.14 -17.93
C LEU A 145 3.31 -15.54 -17.49
N PHE A 146 4.55 -15.70 -17.02
CA PHE A 146 5.07 -16.95 -16.49
C PHE A 146 4.23 -17.46 -15.31
N LEU A 147 3.93 -16.61 -14.33
CA LEU A 147 3.08 -17.00 -13.18
C LEU A 147 1.72 -17.52 -13.65
N GLN A 148 1.06 -16.80 -14.56
CA GLN A 148 -0.25 -17.21 -15.08
C GLN A 148 -0.17 -18.52 -15.88
N ALA A 149 0.83 -18.65 -16.75
CA ALA A 149 1.04 -19.86 -17.53
C ALA A 149 1.38 -21.07 -16.64
N SER A 150 1.96 -20.83 -15.45
CA SER A 150 2.35 -21.86 -14.47
C SER A 150 1.21 -22.36 -13.60
N GLY A 151 0.05 -21.69 -13.56
CA GLY A 151 -1.02 -22.10 -12.66
C GLY A 151 -1.59 -20.99 -11.78
N ALA A 152 -0.91 -19.85 -11.65
CA ALA A 152 -1.21 -18.90 -10.59
C ALA A 152 -2.64 -18.35 -10.67
N LYS A 153 -3.32 -18.32 -9.52
CA LYS A 153 -4.67 -17.75 -9.37
C LYS A 153 -4.60 -16.26 -9.12
N SER A 154 -5.52 -15.53 -9.73
CA SER A 154 -5.70 -14.09 -9.51
C SER A 154 -6.33 -13.83 -8.14
N ALA A 155 -5.81 -12.89 -7.37
CA ALA A 155 -6.39 -12.49 -6.09
C ALA A 155 -6.23 -10.99 -5.81
N LEU A 156 -7.07 -10.47 -4.91
CA LEU A 156 -7.02 -9.09 -4.45
C LEU A 156 -6.90 -9.08 -2.93
N ILE A 157 -5.67 -8.97 -2.42
CA ILE A 157 -5.35 -9.24 -1.01
C ILE A 157 -4.47 -8.13 -0.44
N ALA A 158 -4.67 -7.81 0.83
CA ALA A 158 -3.85 -6.85 1.55
C ALA A 158 -2.56 -7.54 2.03
N PRO A 159 -1.36 -7.09 1.64
CA PRO A 159 -0.11 -7.76 2.05
C PRO A 159 0.00 -7.96 3.58
N GLU A 160 -0.32 -6.95 4.37
CA GLU A 160 -0.23 -7.01 5.84
C GLU A 160 -1.20 -8.01 6.49
N THR A 161 -2.17 -8.58 5.74
CA THR A 161 -3.01 -9.68 6.27
C THR A 161 -2.34 -11.04 6.18
N LEU A 162 -1.28 -11.20 5.38
CA LEU A 162 -0.56 -12.47 5.22
C LEU A 162 0.55 -12.65 6.27
N GLY A 163 1.19 -11.55 6.66
CA GLY A 163 2.25 -11.57 7.65
C GLY A 163 2.73 -10.17 7.97
N ARG A 164 3.37 -10.01 9.13
CA ARG A 164 3.89 -8.71 9.57
C ARG A 164 5.15 -8.36 8.79
N LEU A 165 5.16 -7.19 8.17
CA LEU A 165 6.36 -6.55 7.66
C LEU A 165 6.88 -5.56 8.70
N HIS A 166 8.19 -5.52 8.88
CA HIS A 166 8.81 -4.50 9.74
C HIS A 166 8.79 -3.12 9.08
N GLN A 167 8.92 -3.10 7.74
CA GLN A 167 8.91 -1.88 6.97
C GLN A 167 7.50 -1.53 6.49
N PRO A 168 7.06 -0.27 6.64
CA PRO A 168 5.71 0.13 6.24
C PRO A 168 5.58 0.12 4.72
N ILE A 169 4.57 -0.57 4.22
CA ILE A 169 4.16 -0.45 2.82
C ILE A 169 3.43 0.89 2.65
N VAL A 170 3.87 1.68 1.67
CA VAL A 170 3.36 3.01 1.37
C VAL A 170 2.88 3.15 -0.06
N ASP A 171 2.21 4.26 -0.35
CA ASP A 171 1.97 4.69 -1.72
C ASP A 171 3.27 5.12 -2.41
N ASP A 172 3.20 5.34 -3.72
CA ASP A 172 4.33 5.69 -4.57
C ASP A 172 4.97 7.04 -4.26
N THR A 173 4.31 7.85 -3.43
CA THR A 173 4.81 9.15 -2.96
C THR A 173 5.38 9.07 -1.55
N GLY A 174 5.25 7.94 -0.87
CA GLY A 174 5.61 7.76 0.53
C GLY A 174 4.69 8.46 1.53
N ARG A 175 3.55 9.01 1.09
CA ARG A 175 2.71 9.89 1.92
C ARG A 175 1.64 9.15 2.69
N ARG A 176 1.30 7.93 2.26
CA ARG A 176 0.21 7.14 2.86
C ARG A 176 0.65 5.70 3.06
N LEU A 177 0.28 5.14 4.21
CA LEU A 177 0.38 3.70 4.46
C LEU A 177 -0.67 2.95 3.64
N THR A 178 -0.25 1.87 2.97
CA THR A 178 -1.10 1.10 2.05
C THR A 178 -0.98 -0.41 2.22
N GLY A 179 -0.25 -0.91 3.22
CA GLY A 179 -0.04 -2.36 3.38
C GLY A 179 -1.30 -3.15 3.74
N LEU A 180 -2.32 -2.51 4.29
CA LEU A 180 -3.64 -3.12 4.53
C LEU A 180 -4.63 -2.84 3.39
N ASN A 181 -4.23 -2.15 2.32
CA ASN A 181 -5.05 -1.99 1.12
C ASN A 181 -4.89 -3.24 0.25
N PRO A 182 -5.99 -3.89 -0.18
CA PRO A 182 -5.93 -5.00 -1.10
C PRO A 182 -5.28 -4.56 -2.41
N ARG A 183 -4.33 -5.37 -2.85
CA ARG A 183 -3.57 -5.16 -4.08
C ARG A 183 -3.76 -6.37 -4.98
N PRO A 184 -3.79 -6.17 -6.31
CA PRO A 184 -3.74 -7.27 -7.25
C PRO A 184 -2.49 -8.12 -7.01
N CYS A 185 -2.66 -9.43 -6.92
CA CYS A 185 -1.56 -10.38 -6.80
C CYS A 185 -1.87 -11.69 -7.51
N PHE A 186 -0.82 -12.47 -7.72
CA PHE A 186 -0.92 -13.86 -8.18
C PHE A 186 -0.55 -14.81 -7.06
N VAL A 187 -1.30 -15.91 -6.94
CA VAL A 187 -1.09 -16.96 -5.96
C VAL A 187 -0.70 -18.25 -6.67
N LEU A 188 0.52 -18.72 -6.47
CA LEU A 188 1.07 -19.94 -7.08
C LEU A 188 1.61 -20.84 -5.97
N ASP A 189 1.07 -22.05 -5.85
CA ASP A 189 1.50 -23.06 -4.85
C ASP A 189 1.61 -22.50 -3.42
N GLY A 190 0.62 -21.69 -3.02
CA GLY A 190 0.59 -21.03 -1.70
C GLY A 190 1.48 -19.80 -1.55
N SER A 191 2.28 -19.46 -2.57
CA SER A 191 3.08 -18.24 -2.63
C SER A 191 2.29 -17.08 -3.24
N PHE A 192 2.37 -15.89 -2.65
CA PHE A 192 1.69 -14.68 -3.09
C PHE A 192 2.71 -13.72 -3.68
N HIS A 193 2.42 -13.18 -4.86
CA HIS A 193 3.30 -12.29 -5.61
C HIS A 193 2.62 -10.94 -5.84
N PHE A 194 3.09 -9.90 -5.13
CA PHE A 194 2.62 -8.52 -5.24
C PHE A 194 3.64 -7.71 -6.03
N PHE A 195 3.22 -7.15 -7.15
CA PHE A 195 4.11 -6.39 -8.03
C PHE A 195 4.19 -4.92 -7.59
N GLN A 196 5.36 -4.30 -7.81
CA GLN A 196 5.59 -2.86 -7.70
C GLN A 196 5.12 -2.31 -6.36
N VAL A 197 5.66 -2.87 -5.27
CA VAL A 197 5.32 -2.51 -3.88
C VAL A 197 6.32 -1.49 -3.36
N SER A 198 5.80 -0.38 -2.84
CA SER A 198 6.61 0.71 -2.30
C SER A 198 6.71 0.63 -0.77
N PHE A 199 7.91 0.81 -0.24
CA PHE A 199 8.25 0.89 1.18
C PHE A 199 8.77 2.28 1.52
N TYR A 200 8.56 2.72 2.76
CA TYR A 200 9.17 3.94 3.29
C TYR A 200 10.32 3.58 4.21
N LEU A 201 11.55 3.79 3.73
CA LEU A 201 12.81 3.56 4.43
C LEU A 201 13.50 4.92 4.67
N SER A 202 14.81 5.05 4.40
CA SER A 202 15.45 6.39 4.32
C SER A 202 14.86 7.25 3.19
N ARG A 203 14.31 6.59 2.18
CA ARG A 203 13.57 7.14 1.05
C ARG A 203 12.44 6.19 0.65
N VAL A 204 11.55 6.64 -0.24
CA VAL A 204 10.58 5.74 -0.88
C VAL A 204 11.35 4.78 -1.78
N MET A 205 11.14 3.50 -1.57
CA MET A 205 11.78 2.43 -2.33
C MET A 205 10.72 1.50 -2.87
N ARG A 206 10.75 1.28 -4.17
CA ARG A 206 9.87 0.32 -4.84
C ARG A 206 10.66 -0.93 -5.17
N VAL A 207 10.04 -2.07 -4.90
CA VAL A 207 10.56 -3.38 -5.28
C VAL A 207 9.71 -3.97 -6.39
N ASP A 208 10.32 -4.75 -7.28
CA ASP A 208 9.60 -5.30 -8.42
C ASP A 208 8.50 -6.27 -8.00
N ILE A 209 8.83 -7.21 -7.10
CA ILE A 209 7.85 -8.17 -6.57
C ILE A 209 8.13 -8.43 -5.10
N LEU A 210 7.16 -8.13 -4.25
CA LEU A 210 7.10 -8.61 -2.87
C LEU A 210 6.43 -9.99 -2.86
N ARG A 211 7.13 -10.99 -2.33
CA ARG A 211 6.69 -12.38 -2.25
C ARG A 211 6.42 -12.81 -0.82
N TRP A 212 5.34 -13.55 -0.60
CA TRP A 212 5.08 -14.25 0.66
C TRP A 212 4.85 -15.74 0.40
N ASP A 213 5.53 -16.60 1.14
CA ASP A 213 5.38 -18.07 1.07
C ASP A 213 5.39 -18.73 2.46
N GLY A 214 4.98 -17.98 3.47
CA GLY A 214 5.25 -18.25 4.89
C GLY A 214 6.32 -17.32 5.47
N SER A 215 7.12 -16.71 4.60
CA SER A 215 8.04 -15.62 4.94
C SER A 215 8.02 -14.53 3.87
N TRP A 216 8.39 -13.30 4.24
CA TRP A 216 8.50 -12.20 3.27
C TRP A 216 9.85 -12.23 2.58
N SER A 217 9.85 -12.11 1.27
CA SER A 217 11.03 -11.97 0.41
C SER A 217 10.75 -11.01 -0.73
N VAL A 218 11.79 -10.57 -1.41
CA VAL A 218 11.69 -9.73 -2.60
C VAL A 218 12.32 -10.43 -3.79
N ILE A 219 11.68 -10.28 -4.94
CA ILE A 219 12.24 -10.65 -6.23
C ILE A 219 12.45 -9.36 -7.02
N GLU A 220 13.70 -9.12 -7.42
CA GLU A 220 14.07 -8.02 -8.32
C GLU A 220 14.35 -8.57 -9.73
N LEU A 221 13.85 -7.89 -10.75
CA LEU A 221 13.92 -8.28 -12.16
C LEU A 221 14.85 -7.35 -12.92
N ASP A 222 16.15 -7.62 -12.83
CA ASP A 222 17.20 -6.74 -13.33
C ASP A 222 17.28 -6.72 -14.87
N GLY A 223 16.87 -5.59 -15.45
CA GLY A 223 17.06 -5.26 -16.86
C GLY A 223 18.46 -4.70 -17.19
N ARG A 224 18.74 -4.43 -18.48
CA ARG A 224 19.98 -3.71 -18.86
C ARG A 224 19.92 -2.28 -18.31
N GLY A 225 20.87 -1.91 -17.44
CA GLY A 225 20.97 -0.59 -16.81
C GLY A 225 20.98 -0.59 -15.26
N HIS A 226 21.02 -1.76 -14.63
CA HIS A 226 21.14 -1.92 -13.19
C HIS A 226 22.46 -1.33 -12.63
N ASP A 227 22.40 -0.63 -11.49
CA ASP A 227 23.54 -0.03 -10.77
C ASP A 227 23.79 -0.73 -9.42
N PRO A 228 24.69 -1.73 -9.40
CA PRO A 228 24.91 -2.62 -8.25
C PRO A 228 25.36 -1.91 -6.98
N ALA A 229 25.96 -0.71 -7.09
CA ALA A 229 26.49 0.01 -5.95
C ALA A 229 25.39 0.52 -5.03
N SER A 230 24.21 0.80 -5.58
CA SER A 230 23.06 1.30 -4.82
C SER A 230 22.25 0.18 -4.15
N ASP A 231 22.45 -1.08 -4.53
CA ASP A 231 21.58 -2.19 -4.13
C ASP A 231 21.88 -2.77 -2.75
N LEU A 232 23.16 -2.85 -2.36
CA LEU A 232 23.54 -3.41 -1.06
C LEU A 232 22.99 -2.59 0.11
N GLU A 233 22.97 -1.26 -0.03
CA GLU A 233 22.36 -0.37 0.96
C GLU A 233 20.84 -0.54 1.00
N ARG A 234 20.20 -0.67 -0.17
CA ARG A 234 18.75 -0.88 -0.28
C ARG A 234 18.31 -2.18 0.36
N GLU A 235 19.01 -3.28 0.09
CA GLU A 235 18.70 -4.59 0.64
C GLU A 235 18.88 -4.62 2.16
N ARG A 236 19.92 -3.94 2.67
CA ARG A 236 20.13 -3.78 4.12
C ARG A 236 19.02 -2.99 4.79
N GLU A 237 18.60 -1.86 4.21
CA GLU A 237 17.50 -1.06 4.78
C GLU A 237 16.17 -1.81 4.74
N LEU A 238 15.92 -2.55 3.65
CA LEU A 238 14.69 -3.31 3.49
C LEU A 238 14.61 -4.47 4.50
N GLY A 239 15.76 -5.11 4.77
CA GLY A 239 15.86 -6.19 5.75
C GLY A 239 15.09 -7.46 5.34
N LEU A 240 14.84 -7.64 4.05
CA LEU A 240 14.17 -8.81 3.48
C LEU A 240 15.14 -9.60 2.60
N PRO A 241 15.06 -10.95 2.56
CA PRO A 241 15.80 -11.74 1.59
C PRO A 241 15.44 -11.31 0.16
N VAL A 242 16.45 -11.06 -0.67
CA VAL A 242 16.28 -10.63 -2.06
C VAL A 242 16.80 -11.70 -3.01
N THR A 243 15.96 -12.10 -3.96
CA THR A 243 16.35 -12.94 -5.11
C THR A 243 16.35 -12.08 -6.36
N ARG A 244 17.43 -12.14 -7.13
CA ARG A 244 17.57 -11.33 -8.36
C ARG A 244 17.50 -12.23 -9.58
N PHE A 245 16.65 -11.88 -10.53
CA PHE A 245 16.60 -12.52 -11.84
C PHE A 245 17.02 -11.54 -12.92
N ARG A 246 18.03 -11.92 -13.69
CA ARG A 246 18.36 -11.25 -14.94
C ARG A 246 17.39 -11.70 -16.01
N ALA A 247 17.39 -10.97 -17.13
CA ALA A 247 16.57 -11.31 -18.29
C ALA A 247 16.71 -12.77 -18.74
N GLN A 248 17.92 -13.33 -18.72
CA GLN A 248 18.15 -14.70 -19.14
C GLN A 248 17.53 -15.72 -18.17
N ASP A 249 17.53 -15.45 -16.87
CA ASP A 249 16.99 -16.35 -15.85
C ASP A 249 15.47 -16.49 -16.02
N VAL A 250 14.77 -15.37 -16.20
CA VAL A 250 13.31 -15.39 -16.45
C VAL A 250 12.98 -16.08 -17.78
N ILE A 251 13.78 -15.86 -18.83
CA ILE A 251 13.61 -16.56 -20.12
C ILE A 251 13.78 -18.06 -19.92
N SER A 252 14.80 -18.50 -19.18
CA SER A 252 15.03 -19.92 -18.89
C SER A 252 13.86 -20.54 -18.13
N LEU A 253 13.35 -19.87 -17.07
CA LEU A 253 12.15 -20.32 -16.34
C LEU A 253 10.95 -20.55 -17.28
N CYS A 254 10.71 -19.61 -18.20
CA CYS A 254 9.64 -19.71 -19.19
C CYS A 254 9.87 -20.86 -20.19
N GLN A 255 11.11 -21.07 -20.62
CA GLN A 255 11.45 -22.16 -21.55
C GLN A 255 11.25 -23.53 -20.91
N ASP A 256 11.65 -23.69 -19.66
CA ASP A 256 11.49 -24.96 -18.93
C ASP A 256 10.01 -25.29 -18.72
N LEU A 257 9.18 -24.27 -18.40
CA LEU A 257 7.73 -24.42 -18.31
C LEU A 257 7.09 -24.86 -19.64
N THR A 258 7.51 -24.25 -20.76
CA THR A 258 6.94 -24.59 -22.08
C THR A 258 7.41 -25.96 -22.58
N ARG A 259 8.59 -26.43 -22.16
CA ARG A 259 9.09 -27.78 -22.44
C ARG A 259 8.37 -28.85 -21.63
N SER A 260 8.22 -28.65 -20.31
CA SER A 260 7.57 -29.63 -19.44
C SER A 260 6.14 -29.93 -19.90
N ARG A 261 5.40 -28.90 -20.32
CA ARG A 261 4.01 -29.04 -20.81
C ARG A 261 3.88 -29.68 -22.19
N ARG A 262 4.96 -29.77 -22.97
CA ARG A 262 4.98 -30.54 -24.23
C ARG A 262 5.26 -32.03 -24.01
N ALA A 263 5.84 -32.38 -22.87
CA ALA A 263 6.16 -33.75 -22.51
C ALA A 263 5.03 -34.46 -21.74
N SER A 264 4.09 -33.69 -21.19
CA SER A 264 2.84 -34.14 -20.57
C SER A 264 1.70 -34.23 -21.58
#